data_AF-A0A8T8WZN7-F1
#
_entry.id   AF-A0A8T8WZN7-F1
#
_cell.length_a   1.000
_cell.length_b   1.000
_cell.length_c   1.000
_cell.angle_alpha   90.00
_cell.angle_beta   90.00
_cell.angle_gamma   90.00
#
_symmetry.space_group_name_H-M   'P 1'
#
loop_
_entity.id
_entity.type
_entity.pdbx_description
1 polymer ?
#
loop_
_entity_poly.entity_id
_entity_poly.type
_entity_poly.pdbx_seq_one_letter_code
_entity_poly.pdbx_strand_id
1 'polypeptide(L)'
;HVLWDHIGKQTERQPADATAFPWRKGEYVLSLKTSWTDETKEKEMIEHVQTLRDKLKGFAIDKKAAYVNFIDNTLGNWWEAYYGANYPRLRTLKQTYDPNNSFEFHQSIRGPSQEHPVVHARPPGEYAMPGVANLTDTESFNDVLENNARTRQARLSGTPQEPVDRRGYGELQGRDGEGGFARSSRRRILDL
;
A
#
# COMPACT_ATOMS: atom_id res chain seq x y z
N HIS A 1 -10.65 -0.32 -13.96
CA HIS A 1 -11.82 0.40 -13.43
C HIS A 1 -11.36 1.56 -12.56
N VAL A 2 -12.25 2.52 -12.37
CA VAL A 2 -12.03 3.74 -11.59
C VAL A 2 -13.06 3.74 -10.47
N LEU A 3 -12.63 3.88 -9.22
CA LEU A 3 -13.52 3.97 -8.05
C LEU A 3 -13.36 5.32 -7.37
N TRP A 4 -14.49 5.85 -6.89
CA TRP A 4 -14.55 7.09 -6.13
C TRP A 4 -15.12 6.76 -4.75
N ASP A 5 -14.24 6.60 -3.77
CA ASP A 5 -14.63 6.30 -2.40
C ASP A 5 -14.90 7.60 -1.65
N HIS A 6 -16.15 7.81 -1.22
CA HIS A 6 -16.52 9.02 -0.50
C HIS A 6 -15.89 9.00 0.91
N ILE A 7 -15.09 10.03 1.22
CA ILE A 7 -14.39 10.17 2.50
C ILE A 7 -14.70 11.49 3.23
N GLY A 8 -15.46 12.40 2.63
CA GLY A 8 -15.73 13.74 3.17
C GLY A 8 -16.56 13.75 4.45
N LYS A 9 -16.99 14.95 4.85
CA LYS A 9 -17.84 15.26 6.00
C LYS A 9 -17.19 14.98 7.36
N GLN A 10 -17.23 13.74 7.83
CA GLN A 10 -16.77 13.45 9.20
C GLN A 10 -15.26 13.64 9.34
N THR A 11 -14.50 13.35 8.28
CA THR A 11 -13.04 13.51 8.24
C THR A 11 -12.61 14.99 8.25
N GLU A 12 -13.42 15.89 7.67
CA GLU A 12 -13.21 17.35 7.60
C GLU A 12 -13.26 18.04 8.96
N ARG A 13 -13.93 17.42 9.95
CA ARG A 13 -14.10 18.02 11.28
C ARG A 13 -12.80 18.10 12.10
N GLN A 14 -11.77 17.35 11.71
CA GLN A 14 -10.49 17.32 12.41
C GLN A 14 -9.49 18.25 11.73
N PRO A 15 -8.65 18.98 12.51
CA PRO A 15 -7.52 19.71 11.97
C PRO A 15 -6.57 18.80 11.15
N ALA A 16 -5.90 19.38 10.15
CA ALA A 16 -5.00 18.63 9.26
C ALA A 16 -3.80 18.00 9.99
N ASP A 17 -3.36 18.58 11.11
CA ASP A 17 -2.24 18.14 11.93
C ASP A 17 -2.64 17.21 13.10
N ALA A 18 -3.94 17.03 13.34
CA ALA A 18 -4.46 16.21 14.44
C ALA A 18 -4.08 14.72 14.33
N THR A 19 -3.84 14.22 13.12
CA THR A 19 -3.39 12.84 12.89
C THR A 19 -2.28 12.79 11.83
N ALA A 20 -1.85 11.59 11.42
CA ALA A 20 -0.89 11.44 10.32
C ALA A 20 -1.50 11.71 8.92
N PHE A 21 -2.84 11.71 8.78
CA PHE A 21 -3.54 11.94 7.52
C PHE A 21 -3.93 13.43 7.39
N PRO A 22 -3.27 14.19 6.49
CA PRO A 22 -3.45 15.65 6.40
C PRO A 22 -4.61 16.08 5.49
N TRP A 23 -5.08 15.21 4.60
CA TRP A 23 -5.98 15.56 3.50
C TRP A 23 -7.43 15.65 3.95
N ARG A 24 -7.74 16.71 4.71
CA ARG A 24 -9.04 16.87 5.37
C ARG A 24 -10.12 17.54 4.54
N LYS A 25 -9.80 18.12 3.38
CA LYS A 25 -10.77 18.85 2.53
C LYS A 25 -11.21 18.06 1.29
N GLY A 26 -10.96 16.75 1.26
CA GLY A 26 -11.30 15.88 0.14
C GLY A 26 -12.65 15.22 0.35
N GLU A 27 -13.52 15.27 -0.66
CA GLU A 27 -14.82 14.59 -0.62
C GLU A 27 -14.69 13.12 -1.06
N TYR A 28 -13.73 12.81 -1.93
CA TYR A 28 -13.49 11.48 -2.48
C TYR A 28 -12.01 11.12 -2.50
N VAL A 29 -11.72 9.82 -2.36
CA VAL A 29 -10.46 9.20 -2.77
C VAL A 29 -10.70 8.45 -4.07
N LEU A 30 -9.82 8.69 -5.04
CA LEU A 30 -9.81 7.98 -6.30
C LEU A 30 -8.89 6.76 -6.18
N SER A 31 -9.35 5.61 -6.65
CA SER A 31 -8.46 4.47 -6.94
C SER A 31 -8.59 4.03 -8.40
N LEU A 32 -7.44 3.73 -9.00
CA LEU A 32 -7.29 3.30 -10.38
C LEU A 32 -6.76 1.87 -10.39
N LYS A 33 -7.61 0.95 -10.86
CA LYS A 33 -7.25 -0.46 -10.96
C LYS A 33 -7.23 -0.90 -12.41
N THR A 34 -6.13 -1.48 -12.87
CA THR A 34 -6.12 -2.19 -14.16
C THR A 34 -5.67 -3.61 -13.99
N SER A 35 -6.22 -4.49 -14.83
CA SER A 35 -5.85 -5.88 -14.85
C SER A 35 -5.77 -6.39 -16.28
N TRP A 36 -4.86 -7.32 -16.50
CA TRP A 36 -4.59 -7.91 -17.80
C TRP A 36 -4.15 -9.36 -17.63
N THR A 37 -4.28 -10.13 -18.71
CA THR A 37 -3.88 -11.55 -18.77
C THR A 37 -2.70 -11.79 -19.69
N ASP A 38 -2.48 -10.91 -20.68
CA ASP A 38 -1.33 -10.96 -21.59
C ASP A 38 -0.15 -10.19 -20.99
N GLU A 39 0.92 -10.90 -20.65
CA GLU A 39 2.10 -10.32 -20.00
C GLU A 39 2.80 -9.25 -20.84
N THR A 40 2.68 -9.32 -22.16
CA THR A 40 3.28 -8.34 -23.07
C THR A 40 2.64 -6.95 -22.94
N LYS A 41 1.44 -6.87 -22.36
CA LYS A 41 0.70 -5.63 -22.13
C LYS A 41 1.13 -4.87 -20.88
N GLU A 42 2.01 -5.41 -20.04
CA GLU A 42 2.37 -4.78 -18.76
C GLU A 42 2.78 -3.31 -18.91
N LYS A 43 3.70 -3.01 -19.83
CA LYS A 43 4.17 -1.65 -20.09
C LYS A 43 3.03 -0.71 -20.49
N GLU A 44 2.22 -1.14 -21.45
CA GLU A 44 1.07 -0.39 -21.96
C GLU A 44 0.05 -0.09 -20.85
N MET A 45 -0.24 -1.08 -20.01
CA MET A 45 -1.22 -0.92 -18.92
C MET A 45 -0.72 0.03 -17.83
N ILE A 46 0.57 -0.05 -17.45
CA ILE A 46 1.18 0.88 -16.51
C ILE A 46 1.16 2.31 -17.06
N GLU A 47 1.62 2.51 -18.30
CA GLU A 47 1.63 3.82 -18.96
C GLU A 47 0.22 4.41 -19.07
N HIS A 48 -0.79 3.56 -19.32
CA HIS A 48 -2.19 3.98 -19.36
C HIS A 48 -2.68 4.51 -18.02
N VAL A 49 -2.40 3.79 -16.91
CA VAL A 49 -2.81 4.25 -15.57
C VAL A 49 -2.07 5.52 -15.18
N GLN A 50 -0.76 5.62 -15.46
CA GLN A 50 0.02 6.83 -15.20
C GLN A 50 -0.52 8.04 -15.96
N THR A 51 -0.85 7.86 -17.24
CA THR A 51 -1.45 8.92 -18.07
C THR A 51 -2.79 9.38 -17.49
N LEU A 52 -3.63 8.46 -17.01
CA LEU A 52 -4.91 8.80 -16.39
C LEU A 52 -4.72 9.53 -15.06
N ARG A 53 -3.81 9.04 -14.20
CA ARG A 53 -3.42 9.68 -12.94
C ARG A 53 -2.95 11.11 -13.18
N ASP A 54 -2.06 11.32 -14.15
CA ASP A 54 -1.48 12.64 -14.44
C ASP A 54 -2.53 13.63 -14.96
N LYS A 55 -3.50 13.16 -15.77
CA LYS A 55 -4.66 13.97 -16.19
C LYS A 55 -5.57 14.36 -15.02
N LEU A 56 -5.74 13.47 -14.04
CA LEU A 56 -6.63 13.69 -12.89
C LEU A 56 -5.94 14.42 -11.71
N LYS A 57 -4.60 14.45 -11.68
CA LYS A 57 -3.80 15.10 -10.63
C LYS A 57 -4.19 16.55 -10.39
N GLY A 58 -4.63 17.27 -11.43
CA GLY A 58 -5.09 18.66 -11.32
C GLY A 58 -6.30 18.85 -10.40
N PHE A 59 -7.08 17.80 -10.15
CA PHE A 59 -8.25 17.81 -9.26
C PHE A 59 -7.93 17.38 -7.83
N ALA A 60 -6.73 16.85 -7.57
CA ALA A 60 -6.30 16.49 -6.23
C ALA A 60 -6.08 17.74 -5.36
N ILE A 61 -6.25 17.60 -4.05
CA ILE A 61 -5.91 18.66 -3.08
C ILE A 61 -4.43 19.03 -3.27
N ASP A 62 -4.17 20.33 -3.37
CA ASP A 62 -2.86 20.92 -3.66
C ASP A 62 -2.16 20.32 -4.88
N LYS A 63 -2.93 19.72 -5.81
CA LYS A 63 -2.45 19.00 -7.00
C LYS A 63 -1.45 17.88 -6.68
N LYS A 64 -1.49 17.33 -5.46
CA LYS A 64 -0.51 16.34 -5.02
C LYS A 64 -1.04 15.28 -4.05
N ALA A 65 -2.19 15.49 -3.41
CA ALA A 65 -2.69 14.57 -2.41
C ALA A 65 -2.87 13.14 -2.96
N ALA A 66 -2.36 12.17 -2.21
CA ALA A 66 -2.52 10.74 -2.44
C ALA A 66 -2.79 10.05 -1.10
N TYR A 67 -3.38 8.85 -1.14
CA TYR A 67 -3.73 8.11 0.06
C TYR A 67 -2.79 6.92 0.24
N VAL A 68 -2.07 6.87 1.37
CA VAL A 68 -0.98 5.91 1.60
C VAL A 68 -1.41 4.43 1.52
N ASN A 69 -2.69 4.12 1.69
CA ASN A 69 -3.16 2.73 1.56
C ASN A 69 -3.23 2.26 0.09
N PHE A 70 -3.19 3.18 -0.86
CA PHE A 70 -3.09 2.93 -2.30
C PHE A 70 -1.69 3.34 -2.78
N ILE A 71 -0.70 2.51 -2.44
CA ILE A 71 0.72 2.81 -2.66
C ILE A 71 1.04 2.82 -4.16
N ASP A 72 1.48 3.98 -4.65
CA ASP A 72 2.00 4.18 -6.00
C ASP A 72 3.54 4.21 -5.99
N ASN A 73 4.18 3.12 -6.44
CA ASN A 73 5.63 3.03 -6.50
C ASN A 73 6.29 3.95 -7.55
N THR A 74 5.50 4.64 -8.37
CA THR A 74 5.95 5.60 -9.38
C THR A 74 5.80 7.05 -8.92
N LEU A 75 5.27 7.26 -7.72
CA LEU A 75 5.08 8.58 -7.12
C LEU A 75 6.39 9.11 -6.53
N GLY A 76 7.08 9.98 -7.29
CA GLY A 76 8.40 10.50 -6.93
C GLY A 76 8.43 11.37 -5.66
N ASN A 77 7.39 12.16 -5.42
CA ASN A 77 7.26 13.05 -4.26
C ASN A 77 6.29 12.50 -3.20
N TRP A 78 6.31 11.18 -3.00
CA TRP A 78 5.33 10.47 -2.17
C TRP A 78 5.23 10.98 -0.73
N TRP A 79 6.32 11.47 -0.14
CA TRP A 79 6.31 11.95 1.25
C TRP A 79 5.39 13.16 1.42
N GLU A 80 5.42 14.08 0.46
CA GLU A 80 4.52 15.21 0.42
C GLU A 80 3.12 14.80 -0.01
N ALA A 81 3.00 13.86 -0.96
CA ALA A 81 1.71 13.41 -1.46
C ALA A 81 0.89 12.64 -0.42
N TYR A 82 1.53 11.81 0.41
CA TYR A 82 0.85 11.03 1.44
C TYR A 82 0.69 11.80 2.76
N TYR A 83 1.71 12.58 3.16
CA TYR A 83 1.77 13.15 4.51
C TYR A 83 1.80 14.67 4.55
N GLY A 84 1.97 15.36 3.43
CA GLY A 84 1.91 16.82 3.34
C GLY A 84 2.79 17.51 4.38
N ALA A 85 2.23 18.52 5.05
CA ALA A 85 2.90 19.27 6.11
C ALA A 85 3.21 18.44 7.37
N ASN A 86 2.62 17.25 7.52
CA ASN A 86 2.83 16.39 8.68
C ASN A 86 4.10 15.54 8.57
N TYR A 87 4.70 15.45 7.37
CA TYR A 87 5.87 14.60 7.13
C TYR A 87 7.05 14.88 8.08
N PRO A 88 7.46 16.12 8.38
CA PRO A 88 8.56 16.40 9.30
C PRO A 88 8.34 15.81 10.71
N ARG A 89 7.12 15.91 11.25
CA ARG A 89 6.77 15.32 12.55
C ARG A 89 6.94 13.80 12.53
N LEU A 90 6.56 13.15 11.43
CA LEU A 90 6.70 11.70 11.26
C LEU A 90 8.17 11.28 11.20
N ARG A 91 9.05 12.08 10.57
CA ARG A 91 10.50 11.82 10.57
C ARG A 91 11.07 11.88 11.99
N THR A 92 10.65 12.85 12.80
CA THR A 92 11.04 12.93 14.21
C THR A 92 10.61 11.68 14.98
N LEU A 93 9.36 11.22 14.79
CA LEU A 93 8.88 9.99 15.43
C LEU A 93 9.66 8.76 14.96
N LYS A 94 9.97 8.66 13.66
CA LYS A 94 10.82 7.59 13.11
C LYS A 94 12.18 7.55 13.80
N GLN A 95 12.81 8.70 14.04
CA GLN A 95 14.10 8.77 14.76
C GLN A 95 13.98 8.29 16.21
N THR A 96 12.87 8.60 16.89
CA THR A 96 12.65 8.20 18.28
C THR A 96 12.36 6.71 18.41
N TYR A 97 11.52 6.16 17.54
CA TYR A 97 11.00 4.79 17.69
C TYR A 97 11.71 3.75 16.83
N ASP A 98 12.39 4.17 15.76
CA ASP A 98 13.17 3.28 14.89
C ASP A 98 14.50 3.96 14.44
N PRO A 99 15.39 4.29 15.40
CA PRO A 99 16.65 4.99 15.13
C PRO A 99 17.59 4.20 14.21
N ASN A 100 17.45 2.87 14.17
CA ASN A 100 18.27 1.98 13.33
C ASN A 100 17.61 1.67 11.97
N ASN A 101 16.45 2.27 11.69
CA ASN A 101 15.68 2.07 10.46
C ASN A 101 15.35 0.59 10.15
N SER A 102 15.00 -0.18 11.18
CA SER A 102 14.65 -1.60 11.08
C SER A 102 13.41 -1.84 10.23
N PHE A 103 12.49 -0.87 10.18
CA PHE A 103 11.26 -0.90 9.36
C PHE A 103 11.44 -0.07 8.10
N GLU A 104 12.27 -0.57 7.19
CA GLU A 104 12.60 0.10 5.92
C GLU A 104 11.94 -0.58 4.72
N PHE A 105 11.37 0.24 3.84
CA PHE A 105 10.98 -0.13 2.48
C PHE A 105 11.02 1.10 1.56
N HIS A 106 10.75 0.91 0.26
CA HIS A 106 10.96 1.92 -0.78
C HIS A 106 10.31 3.29 -0.48
N GLN A 107 9.06 3.28 0.03
CA GLN A 107 8.32 4.49 0.43
C GLN A 107 8.11 4.58 1.96
N SER A 108 9.05 4.04 2.74
CA SER A 108 9.04 4.19 4.21
C SER A 108 9.51 5.58 4.64
N ILE A 109 8.90 6.12 5.71
CA ILE A 109 9.33 7.38 6.35
C ILE A 109 10.80 7.28 6.75
N ARG A 110 11.58 8.30 6.41
CA ARG A 110 13.03 8.38 6.69
C ARG A 110 13.33 9.30 7.85
N GLY A 111 14.26 8.91 8.73
CA GLY A 111 14.70 9.78 9.83
C GLY A 111 15.30 11.10 9.31
N PRO A 112 15.42 12.16 10.13
CA PRO A 112 15.91 13.48 9.71
C PRO A 112 17.29 13.46 9.03
N SER A 113 18.15 12.52 9.42
CA SER A 113 19.50 12.32 8.89
C SER A 113 19.56 11.45 7.62
N GLN A 114 18.43 10.91 7.17
CA GLN A 114 18.34 10.01 6.01
C GLN A 114 17.57 10.69 4.89
N GLU A 115 18.14 10.70 3.68
CA GLU A 115 17.44 11.14 2.49
C GLU A 115 16.47 10.07 1.98
N HIS A 116 15.52 10.51 1.16
CA HIS A 116 14.66 9.59 0.43
C HIS A 116 15.47 8.91 -0.67
N PRO A 117 15.35 7.59 -0.86
CA PRO A 117 15.87 6.97 -2.07
C PRO A 117 15.22 7.64 -3.28
N VAL A 118 16.01 7.90 -4.32
CA VAL A 118 15.48 8.40 -5.59
C VAL A 118 14.52 7.33 -6.12
N VAL A 119 13.23 7.63 -6.04
CA VAL A 119 12.20 6.84 -6.69
C VAL A 119 12.29 7.17 -8.17
N HIS A 120 13.13 6.44 -8.90
CA HIS A 120 12.95 6.34 -10.33
C HIS A 120 11.59 5.69 -10.55
N ALA A 121 10.72 6.29 -11.38
CA ALA A 121 9.61 5.55 -11.93
C ALA A 121 10.21 4.27 -12.53
N ARG A 122 9.94 3.12 -11.89
CA ARG A 122 10.62 1.88 -12.24
C ARG A 122 10.34 1.62 -13.73
N PRO A 123 11.37 1.44 -14.57
CA PRO A 123 11.12 1.23 -15.99
C PRO A 123 10.21 0.01 -16.18
N PRO A 124 9.29 0.06 -17.15
CA PRO A 124 8.42 -1.07 -17.47
C PRO A 124 9.23 -2.35 -17.70
N GLY A 125 8.86 -3.44 -17.02
CA GLY A 125 9.51 -4.76 -17.14
C GLY A 125 10.33 -5.20 -15.92
N GLU A 126 10.50 -4.35 -14.91
CA GLU A 126 11.23 -4.70 -13.68
C GLU A 126 10.30 -4.98 -12.49
N TYR A 127 8.98 -5.09 -12.68
CA TYR A 127 7.97 -5.32 -11.64
C TYR A 127 8.00 -6.74 -11.02
N ALA A 128 9.16 -7.39 -10.99
CA ALA A 128 9.36 -8.52 -10.10
C ALA A 128 9.24 -8.04 -8.66
N MET A 129 8.24 -8.58 -7.96
CA MET A 129 8.12 -8.49 -6.51
C MET A 129 9.44 -8.95 -5.88
N PRO A 130 10.16 -8.12 -5.11
CA PRO A 130 11.34 -8.58 -4.39
C PRO A 130 10.89 -9.67 -3.42
N GLY A 131 11.30 -10.92 -3.67
CA GLY A 131 10.89 -12.09 -2.88
C GLY A 131 10.11 -13.18 -3.64
N VAL A 132 9.86 -13.03 -4.95
CA VAL A 132 9.26 -14.10 -5.77
C VAL A 132 10.22 -14.57 -6.87
N ALA A 133 11.52 -14.53 -6.59
CA ALA A 133 12.50 -15.19 -7.45
C ALA A 133 12.44 -16.70 -7.18
N ASN A 134 11.96 -17.45 -8.18
CA ASN A 134 11.94 -18.91 -8.28
C ASN A 134 11.06 -19.68 -7.27
N LEU A 135 9.74 -19.47 -7.31
CA LEU A 135 8.79 -20.53 -6.96
C LEU A 135 8.47 -21.35 -8.22
N THR A 136 9.47 -22.05 -8.74
CA THR A 136 9.25 -23.14 -9.70
C THR A 136 9.12 -24.49 -9.02
N ASP A 137 9.39 -24.58 -7.72
CA ASP A 137 9.13 -25.76 -6.93
C ASP A 137 8.04 -25.47 -5.89
N THR A 138 7.16 -26.44 -5.77
CA THR A 138 5.97 -26.54 -4.93
C THR A 138 6.15 -26.03 -3.49
N GLU A 139 5.95 -24.73 -3.28
CA GLU A 139 5.41 -24.22 -2.02
C GLU A 139 4.14 -23.42 -2.34
N SER A 140 3.05 -23.84 -1.73
CA SER A 140 1.75 -23.20 -1.87
C SER A 140 1.84 -21.80 -1.27
N PHE A 141 1.12 -20.83 -1.83
CA PHE A 141 0.99 -19.49 -1.26
C PHE A 141 0.56 -19.51 0.23
N ASN A 142 -0.16 -20.56 0.65
CA ASN A 142 -0.50 -20.80 2.05
C ASN A 142 0.72 -21.11 2.93
N ASP A 143 1.74 -21.78 2.40
CA ASP A 143 2.97 -22.12 3.14
C ASP A 143 3.79 -20.86 3.45
N VAL A 144 3.81 -19.90 2.52
CA VAL A 144 4.45 -18.59 2.72
C VAL A 144 3.70 -17.76 3.79
N LEU A 145 2.38 -17.82 3.81
CA LEU A 145 1.58 -17.14 4.84
C LEU A 145 1.77 -17.79 6.21
N GLU A 146 1.82 -19.12 6.28
CA GLU A 146 2.09 -19.86 7.51
C GLU A 146 3.50 -19.63 8.03
N ASN A 147 4.52 -19.62 7.16
CA ASN A 147 5.90 -19.34 7.56
C ASN A 147 6.04 -17.92 8.10
N ASN A 148 5.41 -16.93 7.47
CA ASN A 148 5.37 -15.56 7.98
C ASN A 148 4.62 -15.45 9.32
N ALA A 149 3.58 -16.26 9.54
CA ALA A 149 2.87 -16.33 10.81
C ALA A 149 3.71 -16.99 11.92
N ARG A 150 4.45 -18.06 11.62
CA ARG A 150 5.36 -18.75 12.56
C ARG A 150 6.55 -17.87 12.95
N THR A 151 7.14 -17.13 12.01
CA THR A 151 8.21 -16.16 12.29
C THR A 151 7.71 -14.99 13.16
N ARG A 152 6.44 -14.60 13.05
CA ARG A 152 5.81 -13.61 13.93
C ARG A 152 5.56 -14.15 15.34
N GLN A 153 5.09 -15.39 15.48
CA GLN A 153 4.89 -16.01 16.81
C GLN A 153 6.20 -16.19 17.58
N ALA A 154 7.29 -16.59 16.91
CA ALA A 154 8.61 -16.72 17.55
C ALA A 154 9.20 -15.38 18.04
N ARG A 155 8.76 -14.24 17.49
CA ARG A 155 9.17 -12.90 17.95
C ARG A 155 8.28 -12.35 19.07
N LEU A 156 7.04 -12.82 19.18
CA LEU A 156 6.08 -12.36 20.18
C LEU A 156 6.13 -13.17 21.49
N SER A 157 6.74 -14.36 21.49
CA SER A 157 6.89 -15.21 22.68
C SER A 157 7.87 -14.67 23.74
N GLY A 158 8.49 -13.50 23.52
CA GLY A 158 9.40 -12.83 24.46
C GLY A 158 8.76 -11.75 25.34
N THR A 159 7.46 -11.48 25.21
CA THR A 159 6.77 -10.38 25.92
C THR A 159 5.54 -10.88 26.66
N PRO A 160 5.41 -10.66 27.99
CA PRO A 160 4.19 -11.00 28.72
C PRO A 160 3.00 -10.16 28.21
N GLN A 161 1.90 -10.80 27.83
CA GLN A 161 0.64 -10.13 27.48
C GLN A 161 -0.30 -10.06 28.69
N GLU A 162 -0.75 -8.85 29.05
CA GLU A 162 -1.95 -8.66 29.89
C GLU A 162 -3.24 -8.77 29.06
N PRO A 163 -4.38 -9.18 29.66
CA PRO A 163 -5.59 -9.52 28.91
C PRO A 163 -6.44 -8.29 28.57
N VAL A 164 -6.87 -8.19 27.31
CA VAL A 164 -7.85 -7.20 26.84
C VAL A 164 -9.20 -7.87 26.56
N ASP A 165 -10.25 -7.31 27.17
CA ASP A 165 -11.66 -7.72 27.13
C ASP A 165 -12.23 -7.77 25.69
N ARG A 166 -12.93 -8.87 25.38
CA ARG A 166 -13.53 -9.16 24.06
C ARG A 166 -14.98 -8.70 24.04
N ARG A 167 -15.31 -7.68 23.24
CA ARG A 167 -16.67 -7.49 22.74
C ARG A 167 -16.72 -7.12 21.25
N GLY A 168 -17.05 -8.14 20.46
CA GLY A 168 -18.11 -8.08 19.44
C GLY A 168 -17.75 -7.60 18.04
N TYR A 169 -17.52 -8.55 17.12
CA TYR A 169 -18.00 -8.46 15.73
C TYR A 169 -18.38 -9.86 15.24
N GLY A 170 -19.58 -9.95 14.67
CA GLY A 170 -20.31 -11.20 14.41
C GLY A 170 -19.83 -11.99 13.20
N GLU A 171 -20.09 -13.29 13.29
CA GLU A 171 -19.90 -14.33 12.30
C GLU A 171 -20.89 -14.19 11.13
N LEU A 172 -20.44 -14.48 9.91
CA LEU A 172 -21.32 -14.96 8.83
C LEU A 172 -20.62 -16.13 8.12
N GLN A 173 -21.32 -17.26 8.14
CA GLN A 173 -21.00 -18.57 7.58
C GLN A 173 -20.91 -18.58 6.05
N GLY A 174 -20.12 -19.53 5.52
CA GLY A 174 -19.85 -19.75 4.11
C GLY A 174 -20.87 -20.60 3.36
N ARG A 175 -20.56 -20.85 2.08
CA ARG A 175 -21.10 -21.96 1.29
C ARG A 175 -20.14 -22.36 0.18
N ASP A 176 -19.92 -23.66 0.09
CA ASP A 176 -19.07 -24.36 -0.86
C ASP A 176 -19.65 -24.39 -2.28
N GLY A 177 -18.76 -24.55 -3.27
CA GLY A 177 -19.09 -24.85 -4.65
C GLY A 177 -17.84 -25.27 -5.43
N GLU A 178 -17.67 -26.58 -5.60
CA GLU A 178 -16.65 -27.18 -6.46
C GLU A 178 -16.94 -26.96 -7.95
N GLY A 179 -15.90 -26.72 -8.75
CA GLY A 179 -15.95 -26.68 -10.21
C GLY A 179 -14.57 -26.41 -10.80
N GLY A 180 -13.99 -27.39 -11.49
CA GLY A 180 -12.60 -27.40 -11.95
C GLY A 180 -12.21 -26.26 -12.88
N PHE A 181 -10.90 -25.94 -12.92
CA PHE A 181 -10.38 -24.92 -13.84
C PHE A 181 -9.11 -25.33 -14.57
N ALA A 182 -9.18 -25.05 -15.87
CA ALA A 182 -8.15 -25.08 -16.89
C ALA A 182 -6.90 -24.26 -16.53
N ARG A 183 -5.83 -24.48 -17.32
CA ARG A 183 -4.52 -23.82 -17.22
C ARG A 183 -4.65 -22.34 -16.84
N SER A 184 -4.19 -22.01 -15.63
CA SER A 184 -4.29 -20.67 -15.03
C SER A 184 -3.38 -19.68 -15.75
N SER A 185 -3.97 -18.84 -16.60
CA SER A 185 -3.37 -17.56 -16.99
C SER A 185 -3.44 -16.63 -15.79
N ARG A 186 -2.30 -16.34 -15.14
CA ARG A 186 -2.26 -15.48 -13.94
C ARG A 186 -2.74 -14.07 -14.31
N ARG A 187 -3.87 -13.66 -13.75
CA ARG A 187 -4.38 -12.27 -13.85
C ARG A 187 -3.46 -11.35 -13.05
N ARG A 188 -2.82 -10.38 -13.71
CA ARG A 188 -2.06 -9.31 -13.04
C ARG A 188 -2.98 -8.14 -12.70
N ILE A 189 -2.70 -7.48 -11.58
CA ILE A 189 -3.46 -6.35 -11.04
C ILE A 189 -2.48 -5.24 -10.66
N LEU A 190 -2.74 -4.03 -11.14
CA LEU A 190 -2.11 -2.80 -10.68
C LEU A 190 -3.17 -1.94 -9.98
N ASP A 191 -2.91 -1.56 -8.72
CA ASP A 191 -3.74 -0.66 -7.91
C ASP A 191 -2.93 0.62 -7.66
N LEU A 192 -3.46 1.76 -8.09
CA LEU A 192 -2.90 3.10 -7.91
C LEU A 192 -3.93 4.06 -7.29
#